data_AF-A0A2D8HWC5-F1
#
_entry.id   AF-A0A2D8HWC5-F1
#
_cell.length_a   1.000
_cell.length_b   1.000
_cell.length_c   1.000
_cell.angle_alpha   90.00
_cell.angle_beta   90.00
_cell.angle_gamma   90.00
#
_symmetry.space_group_name_H-M   'P 1'
#
loop_
_entity.id
_entity.type
_entity.pdbx_description
1 polymer ?
#
loop_
_entity_poly.entity_id
_entity_poly.type
_entity_poly.pdbx_seq_one_letter_code
_entity_poly.pdbx_strand_id
1 'polypeptide(L)'
;IASMSSVAASGGYWIAADADKIIAAPTTITGSIGVFGLLMTLEDSFAAIGIHSDTVSTTEISSLNPLEEMTDYQKTLIQRSVETTYENFLSIVSNARNMSRDDVHEVAQGRIWTGQQAMEFGLVDQLGDYDDSIALAAELAAIDDYDVNIVKQELSSKEKFLADLFNSSSDYLPTPNISSQHWLMGTLNKVKSETAVLQNFDDPKNVYSYCALCPQPR
;
A
#
# COMPACT_ATOMS: atom_id res chain seq x y z
N ILE A 1 4.00 17.78 -17.09
CA ILE A 1 2.92 18.20 -16.16
C ILE A 1 2.35 16.99 -15.43
N ALA A 2 2.11 17.11 -14.12
CA ALA A 2 1.39 16.12 -13.31
C ALA A 2 0.06 16.70 -12.81
N SER A 3 -1.05 15.99 -13.03
CA SER A 3 -2.38 16.34 -12.51
C SER A 3 -2.76 15.42 -11.36
N MET A 4 -2.92 15.99 -10.17
CA MET A 4 -3.28 15.28 -8.96
C MET A 4 -4.79 15.35 -8.74
N SER A 5 -5.45 14.19 -8.78
CA SER A 5 -6.89 14.07 -8.53
C SER A 5 -7.17 13.96 -7.01
N SER A 6 -7.85 12.92 -6.54
CA SER A 6 -8.19 12.76 -5.12
C SER A 6 -6.96 12.61 -4.22
N VAL A 7 -6.01 11.76 -4.61
CA VAL A 7 -4.81 11.43 -3.81
C VAL A 7 -3.59 11.33 -4.71
N ALA A 8 -2.51 11.99 -4.31
CA ALA A 8 -1.18 11.86 -4.89
C ALA A 8 -0.14 12.12 -3.79
N ALA A 9 0.03 11.15 -2.88
CA ALA A 9 0.87 11.26 -1.69
C ALA A 9 1.93 10.16 -1.68
N SER A 10 3.01 10.33 -0.90
CA SER A 10 4.12 9.39 -0.79
C SER A 10 4.71 9.05 -2.17
N GLY A 11 4.71 7.78 -2.60
CA GLY A 11 5.17 7.39 -3.93
C GLY A 11 4.47 8.12 -5.08
N GLY A 12 3.21 8.53 -4.91
CA GLY A 12 2.50 9.35 -5.90
C GLY A 12 3.08 10.75 -6.03
N TYR A 13 3.51 11.36 -4.91
CA TYR A 13 4.21 12.64 -4.95
C TYR A 13 5.64 12.46 -5.49
N TRP A 14 6.32 11.36 -5.14
CA TRP A 14 7.66 11.05 -5.63
C TRP A 14 7.74 11.09 -7.16
N ILE A 15 6.83 10.42 -7.85
CA ILE A 15 6.82 10.38 -9.32
C ILE A 15 6.36 11.70 -9.95
N ALA A 16 5.60 12.51 -9.22
CA ALA A 16 5.09 13.79 -9.70
C ALA A 16 6.05 14.95 -9.48
N ALA A 17 6.99 14.82 -8.52
CA ALA A 17 7.86 15.90 -8.06
C ALA A 17 8.64 16.56 -9.21
N ASP A 18 9.15 15.76 -10.15
CA ASP A 18 9.99 16.19 -11.28
C ASP A 18 9.20 16.66 -12.52
N ALA A 19 7.88 16.80 -12.41
CA ALA A 19 7.08 17.39 -13.48
C ALA A 19 7.34 18.90 -13.61
N ASP A 20 7.34 19.43 -14.84
CA ASP A 20 7.51 20.87 -15.11
C ASP A 20 6.50 21.74 -14.35
N LYS A 21 5.28 21.21 -14.21
CA LYS A 21 4.17 21.77 -13.43
C LYS A 21 3.37 20.67 -12.76
N ILE A 22 2.99 20.91 -11.50
CA ILE A 22 2.10 20.09 -10.70
C ILE A 22 0.82 20.90 -10.45
N ILE A 23 -0.31 20.34 -10.85
CA ILE A 23 -1.64 20.90 -10.59
C ILE A 23 -2.43 19.96 -9.68
N ALA A 24 -3.16 20.51 -8.72
CA ALA A 24 -3.97 19.74 -7.79
C ALA A 24 -5.29 20.44 -7.49
N ALA A 25 -6.34 19.68 -7.17
CA ALA A 25 -7.55 20.27 -6.64
C ALA A 25 -7.30 20.83 -5.22
N PRO A 26 -8.03 21.85 -4.76
CA PRO A 26 -7.86 22.39 -3.40
C PRO A 26 -7.97 21.31 -2.31
N THR A 27 -8.81 20.30 -2.54
CA THR A 27 -9.10 19.18 -1.63
C THR A 27 -8.26 17.92 -1.88
N THR A 28 -7.34 17.93 -2.86
CA THR A 28 -6.44 16.80 -3.11
C THR A 28 -5.64 16.46 -1.87
N ILE A 29 -5.47 15.18 -1.56
CA ILE A 29 -4.56 14.73 -0.50
C ILE A 29 -3.20 14.44 -1.14
N THR A 30 -2.19 15.22 -0.75
CA THR A 30 -0.82 15.09 -1.26
C THR A 30 0.21 15.21 -0.14
N GLY A 31 1.49 15.37 -0.48
CA GLY A 31 2.59 15.31 0.46
C GLY A 31 2.89 13.87 0.85
N SER A 32 2.84 13.56 2.16
CA SER A 32 3.31 12.29 2.74
C SER A 32 4.73 11.95 2.30
N ILE A 33 5.59 12.98 2.21
CA ILE A 33 7.00 12.83 1.88
C ILE A 33 7.68 12.16 3.08
N GLY A 34 7.84 10.85 3.00
CA GLY A 34 8.28 10.00 4.09
C GLY A 34 8.47 8.55 3.64
N VAL A 35 9.26 7.81 4.40
CA VAL A 35 9.59 6.40 4.14
C VAL A 35 9.40 5.62 5.43
N PHE A 36 8.74 4.47 5.34
CA PHE A 36 8.61 3.53 6.45
C PHE A 36 8.76 2.10 5.95
N GLY A 37 9.16 1.20 6.83
CA GLY A 37 9.21 -0.23 6.57
C GLY A 37 8.46 -0.98 7.67
N LEU A 38 7.67 -1.98 7.27
CA LEU A 38 6.99 -2.89 8.19
C LEU A 38 7.52 -4.30 7.95
N LEU A 39 8.09 -4.90 8.99
CA LEU A 39 8.52 -6.30 9.00
C LEU A 39 7.80 -7.01 10.14
N MET A 40 7.18 -8.13 9.83
CA MET A 40 6.46 -8.95 10.79
C MET A 40 7.29 -10.19 11.10
N THR A 41 7.48 -10.45 12.40
CA THR A 41 8.03 -11.71 12.91
C THR A 41 6.92 -12.51 13.58
N LEU A 42 7.06 -13.84 13.58
CA LEU A 42 6.08 -14.82 14.01
C LEU A 42 6.71 -15.86 14.96
N GLU A 43 7.94 -15.63 15.40
CA GLU A 43 8.73 -16.47 16.30
C GLU A 43 7.94 -16.86 17.55
N ASP A 44 7.30 -15.90 18.22
CA ASP A 44 6.51 -16.16 19.44
C ASP A 44 5.22 -16.92 19.14
N SER A 45 4.60 -16.63 17.99
CA SER A 45 3.37 -17.30 17.55
C SER A 45 3.62 -18.78 17.25
N PHE A 46 4.76 -19.09 16.63
CA PHE A 46 5.16 -20.46 16.31
C PHE A 46 5.73 -21.19 17.53
N ALA A 47 6.47 -20.50 18.39
CA ALA A 47 6.95 -21.05 19.66
C ALA A 47 5.78 -21.52 20.53
N ALA A 48 4.64 -20.80 20.53
CA ALA A 48 3.44 -21.18 21.27
C ALA A 48 2.82 -22.53 20.83
N ILE A 49 3.04 -22.95 19.57
CA ILE A 49 2.60 -24.26 19.05
C ILE A 49 3.73 -25.28 18.99
N GLY A 50 4.86 -25.00 19.64
CA GLY A 50 6.01 -25.89 19.74
C GLY A 50 6.88 -25.97 18.47
N ILE A 51 6.77 -24.98 17.57
CA ILE A 51 7.61 -24.88 16.39
C ILE A 51 8.71 -23.85 16.67
N HIS A 52 9.97 -24.27 16.48
CA HIS A 52 11.14 -23.40 16.65
C HIS A 52 11.97 -23.40 15.37
N SER A 53 12.60 -22.26 15.09
CA SER A 53 13.54 -22.06 13.98
C SER A 53 14.92 -21.74 14.54
N ASP A 54 15.95 -22.30 13.93
CA ASP A 54 17.34 -21.95 14.19
C ASP A 54 18.09 -21.91 12.85
N THR A 55 18.61 -20.73 12.49
CA THR A 55 19.26 -20.49 11.21
C THR A 55 20.77 -20.58 11.34
N VAL A 56 21.37 -21.54 10.62
CA VAL A 56 22.83 -21.64 10.47
C VAL A 56 23.24 -20.96 9.16
N SER A 57 24.12 -19.97 9.24
CA SER A 57 24.56 -19.19 8.09
C SER A 57 26.05 -18.86 8.11
N THR A 58 26.61 -18.63 6.92
CA THR A 58 27.96 -18.10 6.73
C THR A 58 28.05 -16.59 6.97
N THR A 59 26.92 -15.86 6.98
CA THR A 59 26.86 -14.40 7.17
C THR A 59 25.64 -13.98 7.98
N GLU A 60 25.73 -12.89 8.73
CA GLU A 60 24.63 -12.38 9.58
C GLU A 60 23.42 -11.81 8.79
N ILE A 61 23.53 -11.68 7.47
CA ILE A 61 22.50 -11.08 6.57
C ILE A 61 21.79 -12.13 5.71
N SER A 62 22.26 -13.39 5.68
CA SER A 62 21.91 -14.33 4.61
C SER A 62 20.42 -14.47 4.30
N SER A 63 19.55 -14.22 5.27
CA SER A 63 18.11 -14.10 5.06
C SER A 63 17.43 -13.42 6.25
N LEU A 64 16.43 -12.58 5.98
CA LEU A 64 15.42 -12.23 6.99
C LEU A 64 14.47 -13.42 7.12
N ASN A 65 14.42 -14.03 8.31
CA ASN A 65 13.55 -15.16 8.60
C ASN A 65 12.37 -14.66 9.45
N PRO A 66 11.13 -14.71 8.96
CA PRO A 66 9.95 -14.31 9.74
C PRO A 66 9.71 -15.18 10.99
N LEU A 67 10.35 -16.34 11.12
CA LEU A 67 10.23 -17.21 12.30
C LEU A 67 11.30 -16.93 13.36
N GLU A 68 12.11 -15.89 13.19
CA GLU A 68 13.17 -15.50 14.12
C GLU A 68 13.09 -14.00 14.40
N GLU A 69 13.51 -13.62 15.61
CA GLU A 69 13.66 -12.20 15.94
C GLU A 69 14.79 -11.59 15.09
N MET A 70 14.57 -10.37 14.61
CA MET A 70 15.62 -9.64 13.91
C MET A 70 16.78 -9.26 14.84
N THR A 71 18.01 -9.48 14.38
CA THR A 71 19.21 -9.05 15.09
C THR A 71 19.37 -7.53 15.05
N ASP A 72 20.11 -6.96 16.01
CA ASP A 72 20.40 -5.52 16.03
C ASP A 72 21.15 -5.04 14.77
N TYR A 73 21.98 -5.91 14.20
CA TYR A 73 22.67 -5.64 12.95
C TYR A 73 21.68 -5.53 11.77
N GLN A 74 20.73 -6.47 11.66
CA GLN A 74 19.67 -6.42 10.64
C GLN A 74 18.79 -5.17 10.82
N LYS A 75 18.35 -4.88 12.05
CA LYS A 75 17.56 -3.69 12.40
C LYS A 75 18.29 -2.41 11.94
N THR A 76 19.59 -2.29 12.24
CA THR A 76 20.42 -1.14 11.85
C THR A 76 20.54 -0.99 10.32
N LEU A 77 20.74 -2.09 9.59
CA LEU A 77 20.86 -2.04 8.14
C LEU A 77 19.56 -1.59 7.46
N ILE A 78 18.43 -2.13 7.91
CA ILE A 78 17.12 -1.75 7.38
C ILE A 78 16.82 -0.28 7.71
N GLN A 79 17.12 0.16 8.93
CA GLN A 79 16.96 1.55 9.34
C GLN A 79 17.79 2.49 8.46
N ARG A 80 19.06 2.15 8.17
CA ARG A 80 19.90 2.92 7.22
C ARG A 80 19.32 2.98 5.82
N SER A 81 18.69 1.90 5.36
CA SER A 81 18.01 1.87 4.05
C SER A 81 16.83 2.86 4.02
N VAL A 82 16.03 2.89 5.09
CA VAL A 82 14.92 3.85 5.26
C VAL A 82 15.44 5.28 5.26
N GLU A 83 16.48 5.58 6.04
CA GLU A 83 17.11 6.91 6.10
C GLU A 83 17.67 7.35 4.75
N THR A 84 18.39 6.46 4.06
CA THR A 84 18.94 6.74 2.73
C THR A 84 17.84 7.05 1.72
N THR A 85 16.76 6.28 1.75
CA THR A 85 15.61 6.50 0.85
C THR A 85 14.91 7.82 1.17
N TYR A 86 14.80 8.19 2.46
CA TYR A 86 14.22 9.46 2.87
C TYR A 86 15.05 10.65 2.40
N GLU A 87 16.38 10.61 2.57
CA GLU A 87 17.27 11.67 2.06
C GLU A 87 17.21 11.79 0.53
N ASN A 88 17.09 10.68 -0.18
CA ASN A 88 16.86 10.70 -1.63
C ASN A 88 15.52 11.36 -1.99
N PHE A 89 14.46 11.09 -1.22
CA PHE A 89 13.17 11.75 -1.43
C PHE A 89 13.30 13.27 -1.26
N LEU A 90 13.90 13.71 -0.16
CA LEU A 90 14.10 15.13 0.10
C LEU A 90 14.93 15.79 -1.01
N SER A 91 15.95 15.10 -1.51
CA SER A 91 16.81 15.59 -2.58
C SER A 91 16.06 15.75 -3.91
N ILE A 92 15.21 14.79 -4.27
CA ILE A 92 14.37 14.87 -5.48
C ILE A 92 13.44 16.07 -5.40
N VAL A 93 12.73 16.22 -4.28
CA VAL A 93 11.78 17.32 -4.09
C VAL A 93 12.52 18.66 -4.04
N SER A 94 13.66 18.73 -3.35
CA SER A 94 14.49 19.93 -3.26
C SER A 94 14.93 20.41 -4.65
N ASN A 95 15.46 19.50 -5.46
CA ASN A 95 15.91 19.82 -6.82
C ASN A 95 14.75 20.22 -7.74
N ALA A 96 13.68 19.43 -7.74
CA ALA A 96 12.58 19.64 -8.68
C ALA A 96 11.71 20.85 -8.34
N ARG A 97 11.57 21.17 -7.04
CA ARG A 97 10.74 22.29 -6.56
C ARG A 97 11.55 23.55 -6.25
N ASN A 98 12.87 23.51 -6.49
CA ASN A 98 13.80 24.60 -6.21
C ASN A 98 13.67 25.11 -4.75
N MET A 99 13.55 24.18 -3.82
CA MET A 99 13.48 24.43 -2.38
C MET A 99 14.78 23.98 -1.73
N SER A 100 15.20 24.61 -0.64
CA SER A 100 16.33 24.05 0.13
C SER A 100 15.93 22.70 0.74
N ARG A 101 16.90 21.80 0.94
CA ARG A 101 16.63 20.50 1.57
C ARG A 101 15.94 20.65 2.93
N ASP A 102 16.32 21.67 3.71
CA ASP A 102 15.74 21.91 5.03
C ASP A 102 14.31 22.45 4.95
N ASP A 103 14.01 23.32 3.98
CA ASP A 103 12.62 23.77 3.73
C ASP A 103 11.73 22.59 3.33
N VAL A 104 12.23 21.68 2.48
CA VAL A 104 11.50 20.45 2.15
C VAL A 104 11.31 19.59 3.40
N HIS A 105 12.33 19.44 4.24
CA HIS A 105 12.22 18.68 5.48
C HIS A 105 11.13 19.25 6.41
N GLU A 106 11.05 20.57 6.53
CA GLU A 106 10.05 21.29 7.34
C GLU A 106 8.60 21.11 6.85
N VAL A 107 8.38 20.73 5.60
CA VAL A 107 7.04 20.38 5.06
C VAL A 107 6.88 18.88 4.78
N ALA A 108 7.92 18.08 5.03
CA ALA A 108 7.91 16.62 4.89
C ALA A 108 7.59 15.93 6.22
N GLN A 109 8.38 14.92 6.60
CA GLN A 109 8.21 14.10 7.82
C GLN A 109 6.94 13.22 7.78
N GLY A 110 6.54 12.77 6.59
CA GLY A 110 5.38 11.91 6.40
C GLY A 110 4.01 12.60 6.60
N ARG A 111 3.97 13.92 6.80
CA ARG A 111 2.72 14.68 6.91
C ARG A 111 1.98 14.76 5.58
N ILE A 112 0.66 14.62 5.64
CA ILE A 112 -0.23 14.86 4.50
C ILE A 112 -0.66 16.33 4.47
N TRP A 113 -0.89 16.82 3.26
CA TRP A 113 -1.38 18.18 3.00
C TRP A 113 -2.56 18.15 2.05
N THR A 114 -3.46 19.12 2.21
CA THR A 114 -4.43 19.44 1.16
C THR A 114 -3.71 20.08 -0.03
N GLY A 115 -4.28 20.00 -1.24
CA GLY A 115 -3.71 20.65 -2.42
C GLY A 115 -3.52 22.15 -2.22
N GLN A 116 -4.44 22.80 -1.51
CA GLN A 116 -4.30 24.20 -1.12
C GLN A 116 -3.06 24.47 -0.26
N GLN A 117 -2.87 23.71 0.83
CA GLN A 117 -1.68 23.84 1.68
C GLN A 117 -0.40 23.50 0.92
N ALA A 118 -0.44 22.47 0.07
CA ALA A 118 0.70 22.07 -0.73
C ALA A 118 1.13 23.17 -1.71
N MET A 119 0.18 23.93 -2.27
CA MET A 119 0.50 25.12 -3.07
C MET A 119 1.13 26.23 -2.21
N GLU A 120 0.58 26.50 -1.02
CA GLU A 120 1.15 27.48 -0.08
C GLU A 120 2.59 27.13 0.34
N PHE A 121 2.92 25.83 0.39
CA PHE A 121 4.25 25.31 0.71
C PHE A 121 5.18 25.12 -0.51
N GLY A 122 4.73 25.43 -1.73
CA GLY A 122 5.53 25.28 -2.95
C GLY A 122 5.65 23.84 -3.49
N LEU A 123 4.93 22.90 -2.87
CA LEU A 123 4.88 21.49 -3.30
C LEU A 123 4.00 21.29 -4.54
N VAL A 124 3.07 22.20 -4.81
CA VAL A 124 2.18 22.24 -5.98
C VAL A 124 2.30 23.61 -6.64
N ASP A 125 2.24 23.68 -7.97
CA ASP A 125 2.38 24.94 -8.72
C ASP A 125 1.06 25.71 -8.83
N GLN A 126 -0.05 25.00 -9.00
CA GLN A 126 -1.34 25.60 -9.30
C GLN A 126 -2.50 24.76 -8.75
N LEU A 127 -3.58 25.43 -8.37
CA LEU A 127 -4.86 24.77 -8.11
C LEU A 127 -5.70 24.69 -9.38
N GLY A 128 -6.31 23.52 -9.60
CA GLY A 128 -7.20 23.29 -10.73
C GLY A 128 -7.52 21.80 -10.88
N ASP A 129 -8.06 21.43 -12.03
CA ASP A 129 -8.49 20.07 -12.31
C ASP A 129 -7.76 19.43 -13.50
N TYR A 130 -8.36 18.38 -14.06
CA TYR A 130 -7.80 17.64 -15.18
C TYR A 130 -7.79 18.46 -16.47
N ASP A 131 -8.84 19.24 -16.74
CA ASP A 131 -8.95 20.02 -17.97
C ASP A 131 -7.97 21.20 -17.93
N ASP A 132 -7.82 21.82 -16.76
CA ASP A 132 -6.78 22.85 -16.53
C ASP A 132 -5.37 22.30 -16.80
N SER A 133 -5.11 21.03 -16.45
CA SER A 133 -3.81 20.39 -16.69
C SER A 133 -3.49 20.21 -18.18
N ILE A 134 -4.51 19.93 -18.99
CA ILE A 134 -4.38 19.79 -20.44
C ILE A 134 -4.12 21.16 -21.07
N ALA A 135 -4.89 22.17 -20.67
CA ALA A 135 -4.71 23.54 -21.13
C ALA A 135 -3.30 24.06 -20.81
N LEU A 136 -2.81 23.82 -19.58
CA LEU A 136 -1.46 24.18 -19.17
C LEU A 136 -0.39 23.42 -19.98
N ALA A 137 -0.65 22.16 -20.36
CA ALA A 137 0.28 21.39 -21.19
C ALA A 137 0.38 21.98 -22.60
N ALA A 138 -0.76 22.36 -23.18
CA ALA A 138 -0.82 23.02 -24.48
C ALA A 138 -0.12 24.38 -24.46
N GLU A 139 -0.32 25.16 -23.38
CA GLU A 139 0.36 26.45 -23.18
C GLU A 139 1.89 26.29 -23.10
N LEU A 140 2.39 25.36 -22.29
CA LEU A 140 3.83 25.08 -22.18
C LEU A 140 4.44 24.58 -23.50
N ALA A 141 3.66 23.89 -24.32
CA ALA A 141 4.06 23.43 -25.65
C ALA A 141 3.88 24.48 -26.76
N ALA A 142 3.26 25.63 -26.45
CA ALA A 142 2.90 26.68 -27.41
C ALA A 142 2.06 26.18 -28.60
N ILE A 143 1.01 25.39 -28.30
CA ILE A 143 0.06 24.87 -29.29
C ILE A 143 -1.37 25.30 -28.97
N ASP A 144 -2.11 25.72 -30.00
CA ASP A 144 -3.50 26.18 -29.87
C ASP A 144 -4.53 25.15 -30.39
N ASP A 145 -4.10 24.25 -31.29
CA ASP A 145 -4.93 23.22 -31.89
C ASP A 145 -4.35 21.84 -31.55
N TYR A 146 -5.10 21.06 -30.76
CA TYR A 146 -4.65 19.78 -30.23
C TYR A 146 -5.81 18.83 -29.97
N ASP A 147 -5.52 17.53 -30.06
CA ASP A 147 -6.42 16.45 -29.65
C ASP A 147 -5.86 15.73 -28.42
N VAL A 148 -6.74 15.30 -27.52
CA VAL A 148 -6.37 14.57 -26.31
C VAL A 148 -6.63 13.08 -26.50
N ASN A 149 -5.55 12.29 -26.52
CA ASN A 149 -5.63 10.84 -26.59
C ASN A 149 -5.28 10.21 -25.24
N ILE A 150 -6.27 9.58 -24.60
CA ILE A 150 -6.06 8.91 -23.31
C ILE A 150 -5.48 7.51 -23.54
N VAL A 151 -4.20 7.34 -23.22
CA VAL A 151 -3.54 6.03 -23.23
C VAL A 151 -3.81 5.34 -21.90
N LYS A 152 -4.56 4.24 -21.93
CA LYS A 152 -4.78 3.39 -20.75
C LYS A 152 -3.94 2.12 -20.87
N GLN A 153 -3.07 1.90 -19.91
CA GLN A 153 -2.39 0.60 -19.79
C GLN A 153 -3.37 -0.41 -19.19
N GLU A 154 -3.54 -1.54 -19.85
CA GLU A 154 -4.23 -2.66 -19.21
C GLU A 154 -3.33 -3.27 -18.14
N LEU A 155 -3.74 -3.16 -16.88
CA LEU A 155 -3.05 -3.79 -15.77
C LEU A 155 -3.15 -5.32 -15.90
N SER A 156 -2.02 -5.99 -15.77
CA SER A 156 -1.95 -7.43 -15.61
C SER A 156 -2.66 -7.89 -14.34
N SER A 157 -2.99 -9.17 -14.25
CA SER A 157 -3.66 -9.73 -13.05
C SER A 157 -2.85 -9.52 -11.76
N LYS A 158 -1.51 -9.49 -11.84
CA LYS A 158 -0.64 -9.23 -10.69
C LYS A 158 -0.69 -7.78 -10.26
N GLU A 159 -0.67 -6.85 -11.22
CA GLU A 159 -0.74 -5.41 -10.94
C GLU A 159 -2.11 -5.02 -10.38
N LYS A 160 -3.19 -5.60 -10.89
CA LYS A 160 -4.54 -5.42 -10.33
C LYS A 160 -4.61 -5.85 -8.87
N PHE A 161 -4.08 -7.04 -8.54
CA PHE A 161 -4.03 -7.53 -7.17
C PHE A 161 -3.24 -6.58 -6.24
N LEU A 162 -2.07 -6.09 -6.69
CA LEU A 162 -1.29 -5.13 -5.90
C LEU A 162 -2.04 -3.81 -5.72
N ALA A 163 -2.68 -3.29 -6.77
CA ALA A 163 -3.47 -2.07 -6.69
C ALA A 163 -4.63 -2.20 -5.68
N ASP A 164 -5.33 -3.34 -5.69
CA ASP A 164 -6.41 -3.62 -4.74
C ASP A 164 -5.91 -3.66 -3.28
N LEU A 165 -4.74 -4.25 -3.05
CA LEU A 165 -4.11 -4.29 -1.73
C LEU A 165 -3.78 -2.89 -1.21
N PHE A 166 -3.19 -2.03 -2.05
CA PHE A 166 -2.82 -0.67 -1.66
C PHE A 166 -4.03 0.25 -1.49
N ASN A 167 -5.05 0.13 -2.35
CA ASN A 167 -6.29 0.91 -2.23
C ASN A 167 -7.05 0.58 -0.94
N SER A 168 -6.95 -0.66 -0.46
CA SER A 168 -7.55 -1.09 0.81
C SER A 168 -6.98 -0.39 2.05
N SER A 169 -5.83 0.31 1.94
CA SER A 169 -5.26 1.09 3.04
C SER A 169 -5.89 2.47 3.24
N SER A 170 -6.77 2.92 2.32
CA SER A 170 -7.51 4.19 2.44
C SER A 170 -8.86 4.08 3.17
N ASP A 171 -9.37 2.87 3.37
CA ASP A 171 -10.62 2.58 4.09
C ASP A 171 -10.34 2.20 5.57
N TYR A 172 -9.82 3.13 6.36
CA TYR A 172 -9.67 2.98 7.82
C TYR A 172 -10.95 3.36 8.61
N LEU A 173 -12.12 3.09 8.03
CA LEU A 173 -13.37 2.94 8.78
C LEU A 173 -13.97 1.58 8.39
N PRO A 174 -13.97 0.58 9.29
CA PRO A 174 -14.55 -0.71 8.99
C PRO A 174 -16.08 -0.56 8.97
N THR A 175 -16.65 -0.29 7.79
CA THR A 175 -18.00 -0.78 7.53
C THR A 175 -17.86 -2.26 7.18
N PRO A 176 -18.51 -3.18 7.89
CA PRO A 176 -18.43 -4.60 7.59
C PRO A 176 -19.27 -4.86 6.34
N ASN A 177 -18.67 -4.68 5.17
CA ASN A 177 -19.21 -5.22 3.93
C ASN A 177 -18.19 -6.23 3.39
N ILE A 178 -18.19 -7.40 4.03
CA ILE A 178 -17.49 -8.59 3.57
C ILE A 178 -18.17 -8.98 2.24
N SER A 179 -17.64 -8.45 1.14
CA SER A 179 -18.01 -8.88 -0.19
C SER A 179 -17.70 -10.36 -0.33
N SER A 180 -18.75 -11.14 -0.61
CA SER A 180 -18.80 -12.59 -0.70
C SER A 180 -18.02 -13.17 -1.91
N GLN A 181 -17.11 -12.42 -2.52
CA GLN A 181 -16.48 -12.77 -3.79
C GLN A 181 -14.98 -13.12 -3.69
N HIS A 182 -14.38 -13.12 -2.50
CA HIS A 182 -12.97 -13.50 -2.38
C HIS A 182 -12.81 -15.04 -2.47
N TRP A 183 -11.96 -15.51 -3.39
CA TRP A 183 -11.65 -16.93 -3.62
C TRP A 183 -11.23 -17.68 -2.34
N LEU A 184 -10.64 -16.95 -1.38
CA LEU A 184 -10.26 -17.45 -0.07
C LEU A 184 -11.48 -17.91 0.75
N MET A 185 -12.60 -17.18 0.68
CA MET A 185 -13.88 -17.61 1.25
C MET A 185 -14.50 -18.77 0.45
N GLY A 186 -14.26 -18.86 -0.86
CA GLY A 186 -14.66 -20.03 -1.66
C GLY A 186 -13.99 -21.33 -1.19
N THR A 187 -12.68 -21.27 -0.91
CA THR A 187 -11.92 -22.40 -0.35
C THR A 187 -12.32 -22.70 1.09
N LEU A 188 -12.49 -21.67 1.93
CA LEU A 188 -12.95 -21.83 3.31
C LEU A 188 -14.38 -22.41 3.37
N ASN A 189 -15.29 -22.02 2.48
CA ASN A 189 -16.63 -22.57 2.40
C ASN A 189 -16.63 -24.04 1.95
N LYS A 190 -15.67 -24.44 1.11
CA LYS A 190 -15.46 -25.84 0.72
C LYS A 190 -15.05 -26.68 1.93
N VAL A 191 -14.09 -26.19 2.72
CA VAL A 191 -13.67 -26.82 3.98
C VAL A 191 -14.81 -26.82 5.01
N LYS A 192 -15.62 -25.75 5.06
CA LYS A 192 -16.81 -25.66 5.91
C LYS A 192 -17.87 -26.70 5.55
N SER A 193 -18.06 -26.97 4.25
CA SER A 193 -19.03 -27.96 3.78
C SER A 193 -18.61 -29.40 4.13
N GLU A 194 -17.31 -29.69 4.16
CA GLU A 194 -16.79 -31.01 4.58
C GLU A 194 -16.76 -31.17 6.10
N THR A 195 -16.61 -30.07 6.86
CA THR A 195 -16.63 -30.07 8.34
C THR A 195 -18.03 -29.89 8.95
N ALA A 196 -19.07 -29.68 8.14
CA ALA A 196 -20.45 -29.54 8.62
C ALA A 196 -20.95 -30.77 9.40
N VAL A 197 -20.43 -31.97 9.09
CA VAL A 197 -20.71 -33.20 9.84
C VAL A 197 -20.17 -33.13 11.27
N LEU A 198 -19.03 -32.48 11.48
CA LEU A 198 -18.41 -32.34 12.81
C LEU A 198 -19.18 -31.38 13.72
N GLN A 199 -19.96 -30.46 13.15
CA GLN A 199 -20.82 -29.56 13.93
C GLN A 199 -22.01 -30.28 14.56
N ASN A 200 -22.39 -31.45 14.04
CA ASN A 200 -23.46 -32.30 14.59
C ASN A 200 -22.94 -33.28 15.65
N PHE A 201 -21.67 -33.18 16.06
CA PHE A 201 -21.08 -33.96 17.13
C PHE A 201 -21.08 -33.16 18.44
N ASP A 202 -22.27 -32.79 18.92
CA ASP A 202 -22.50 -31.96 20.11
C ASP A 202 -23.10 -32.73 21.30
N ASP A 203 -23.09 -34.06 21.28
CA ASP A 203 -23.54 -34.91 22.39
C ASP A 203 -22.74 -34.63 23.69
N PRO A 204 -23.41 -34.24 24.80
CA PRO A 204 -22.75 -33.90 26.07
C PRO A 204 -21.96 -35.04 26.72
N LYS A 205 -22.18 -36.29 26.29
CA LYS A 205 -21.46 -37.49 26.79
C LYS A 205 -20.37 -37.95 25.81
N ASN A 206 -20.11 -37.21 24.74
CA ASN A 206 -19.08 -37.46 23.72
C ASN A 206 -19.21 -38.82 23.01
N VAL A 207 -20.44 -39.31 22.76
CA VAL A 207 -20.67 -40.56 22.02
C VAL A 207 -21.31 -40.25 20.67
N TYR A 208 -20.65 -40.67 19.58
CA TYR A 208 -21.10 -40.37 18.22
C TYR A 208 -21.14 -41.63 17.36
N SER A 209 -22.17 -41.74 16.53
CA SER A 209 -22.27 -42.77 15.47
C SER A 209 -22.58 -42.09 14.15
N TYR A 210 -21.70 -42.26 13.16
CA TYR A 210 -21.85 -41.67 11.83
C TYR A 210 -22.01 -42.75 10.77
N CYS A 211 -23.12 -42.72 10.04
CA CYS A 211 -23.39 -43.65 8.93
C CYS A 211 -23.38 -42.89 7.60
N ALA A 212 -22.29 -42.99 6.85
CA ALA A 212 -22.10 -42.27 5.59
C ALA A 212 -23.04 -42.73 4.45
N LEU A 213 -23.69 -43.89 4.58
CA LEU A 213 -24.44 -44.56 3.49
C LEU A 213 -25.88 -44.93 3.87
N CYS A 214 -26.41 -44.39 4.97
CA CYS A 214 -27.77 -44.71 5.39
C CYS A 214 -28.81 -43.95 4.55
N PRO A 215 -29.88 -44.60 4.05
CA PRO A 215 -30.91 -43.94 3.27
C PRO A 215 -31.73 -42.99 4.17
N GLN A 216 -31.84 -41.73 3.76
CA GLN A 216 -32.66 -40.73 4.45
C GLN A 216 -34.15 -41.08 4.28
N PRO A 217 -34.97 -41.02 5.35
CA PRO A 217 -36.40 -41.21 5.23
C PRO A 217 -37.00 -40.08 4.36
N ARG A 218 -37.85 -40.45 3.41
CA ARG A 218 -38.57 -39.52 2.53
C ARG A 218 -39.51 -38.61 3.30
#